data_AF-A0A093H6V8-F1
#
_entry.id   AF-A0A093H6V8-F1
#
_cell.length_a   1.000
_cell.length_b   1.000
_cell.length_c   1.000
_cell.angle_alpha   90.00
_cell.angle_beta   90.00
_cell.angle_gamma   90.00
#
_symmetry.space_group_name_H-M   'P 1'
#
loop_
_entity.id
_entity.type
_entity.pdbx_description
1 polymer ?
#
loop_
_entity_poly.entity_id
_entity_poly.type
_entity_poly.pdbx_seq_one_letter_code
_entity_poly.pdbx_strand_id
1 'polypeptide(L)'
;AQSILGVQCEVQKQLKAFVTLERFERIYSSSIAGCRQVRKNKNFASGGSIFGKGVKFAMKDGRVATDIISVANEDGRRIAAILNNAHYLENLHFTIDGVDTHYFIKQGPSEGDLSILGLSGGRRTLENGVNVTVSQINTVLSGRTRRYTDIQLQYGALCLNTRYGTTLDEEKARVLELARQRAVTQAWSREQQRLRDGEEGIRSWTEGEKQQLLNTGRVQGYDGYFVIS
;
A
#
# COMPACT_ATOMS: atom_id res chain seq x y z
N ALA A 1 17.74 -25.53 -1.18
CA ALA A 1 16.35 -25.93 -1.46
C ALA A 1 15.47 -25.53 -0.27
N GLN A 2 14.32 -24.91 -0.53
CA GLN A 2 13.38 -24.49 0.51
C GLN A 2 12.52 -25.71 0.88
N SER A 3 12.57 -26.14 2.14
CA SER A 3 11.71 -27.23 2.63
C SER A 3 10.36 -26.67 3.02
N ILE A 4 9.32 -27.08 2.31
CA ILE A 4 7.93 -26.68 2.58
C ILE A 4 7.26 -27.74 3.45
N LEU A 5 7.63 -29.01 3.27
CA LEU A 5 7.11 -30.16 4.02
C LEU A 5 8.12 -30.65 5.08
N GLY A 6 7.60 -31.21 6.18
CA GLY A 6 8.43 -31.80 7.24
C GLY A 6 9.35 -32.92 6.72
N VAL A 7 8.87 -33.74 5.79
CA VAL A 7 9.68 -34.82 5.18
C VAL A 7 10.84 -34.26 4.35
N GLN A 8 10.63 -33.16 3.63
CA GLN A 8 11.71 -32.48 2.90
C GLN A 8 12.76 -31.93 3.86
N CYS A 9 12.31 -31.40 5.01
CA CYS A 9 13.22 -30.94 6.06
C CYS A 9 14.07 -32.08 6.61
N GLU A 10 13.46 -33.23 6.89
CA GLU A 10 14.16 -34.39 7.44
C GLU A 10 15.17 -34.98 6.43
N VAL A 11 14.78 -35.12 5.16
CA VAL A 11 15.70 -35.56 4.10
C VAL A 11 16.88 -34.60 3.94
N GLN A 12 16.63 -33.28 3.95
CA GLN A 12 17.71 -32.29 3.91
C GLN A 12 18.62 -32.35 5.13
N LYS A 13 18.06 -32.59 6.31
CA LYS A 13 18.83 -32.73 7.55
C LYS A 13 19.75 -33.96 7.47
N GLN A 14 19.22 -35.10 7.03
CA GLN A 14 20.00 -36.33 6.88
C GLN A 14 21.08 -36.22 5.81
N LEU A 15 20.76 -35.67 4.64
CA LEU A 15 21.74 -35.39 3.59
C LEU A 15 22.85 -34.45 4.06
N LYS A 16 22.50 -33.39 4.79
CA LYS A 16 23.49 -32.45 5.33
C LYS A 16 24.41 -33.13 6.35
N ALA A 17 23.86 -33.96 7.24
CA ALA A 17 24.64 -34.73 8.20
C ALA A 17 25.55 -35.78 7.53
N PHE A 18 25.09 -36.39 6.44
CA PHE A 18 25.87 -37.39 5.70
C PHE A 18 27.08 -36.79 4.98
N VAL A 19 26.95 -35.56 4.45
CA VAL A 19 28.01 -34.91 3.66
C VAL A 19 28.96 -34.06 4.54
N THR A 20 28.63 -33.82 5.81
CA THR A 20 29.54 -33.15 6.75
C THR A 20 30.64 -34.10 7.24
N LEU A 21 31.84 -33.96 6.67
CA LEU A 21 33.05 -34.60 7.18
C LEU A 21 33.64 -33.73 8.30
N GLU A 22 33.80 -34.29 9.50
CA GLU A 22 34.30 -33.57 10.67
C GLU A 22 35.78 -33.15 10.51
N ARG A 23 36.00 -31.86 10.26
CA ARG A 23 37.10 -31.12 10.89
C ARG A 23 36.42 -30.10 11.78
N PHE A 24 36.66 -30.14 13.09
CA PHE A 24 36.07 -29.23 14.07
C PHE A 24 36.26 -27.77 13.65
N GLU A 25 35.30 -27.19 12.92
CA GLU A 25 35.26 -25.77 12.64
C GLU A 25 34.78 -25.04 13.88
N ARG A 26 35.50 -23.97 14.23
CA ARG A 26 35.26 -23.12 15.39
C ARG A 26 33.77 -22.77 15.50
N ILE A 27 33.22 -23.07 16.68
CA ILE A 27 31.82 -22.86 17.09
C ILE A 27 31.53 -21.37 17.27
N TYR A 28 31.62 -20.58 16.20
CA TYR A 28 31.14 -19.21 16.18
C TYR A 28 30.27 -19.07 14.94
N SER A 29 28.95 -19.20 15.13
CA SER A 29 27.85 -18.89 14.18
C SER A 29 27.23 -20.02 13.33
N SER A 30 27.42 -21.29 13.66
CA SER A 30 26.70 -22.36 12.98
C SER A 30 25.38 -22.68 13.70
N SER A 31 24.24 -22.44 13.02
CA SER A 31 22.93 -22.94 13.45
C SER A 31 22.85 -24.44 13.15
N ILE A 32 23.60 -25.22 13.92
CA ILE A 32 23.65 -26.68 13.83
C ILE A 32 22.48 -27.22 14.65
N ALA A 33 21.38 -27.47 13.95
CA ALA A 33 20.24 -28.32 14.28
C ALA A 33 18.91 -27.58 14.06
N GLY A 34 18.28 -27.87 12.91
CA GLY A 34 16.95 -27.40 12.56
C GLY A 34 16.89 -26.83 11.14
N CYS A 35 15.74 -26.99 10.47
CA CYS A 35 15.45 -26.24 9.25
C CYS A 35 15.76 -24.76 9.52
N ARG A 36 16.59 -24.16 8.65
CA ARG A 36 16.97 -22.75 8.75
C ARG A 36 15.67 -21.95 8.83
N GLN A 37 15.30 -21.50 10.03
CA GLN A 37 14.26 -20.50 10.16
C GLN A 37 14.74 -19.37 9.28
N VAL A 38 13.93 -19.04 8.26
CA VAL A 38 14.21 -17.89 7.41
C VAL A 38 14.41 -16.74 8.38
N ARG A 39 15.66 -16.32 8.58
CA ARG A 39 15.96 -15.10 9.33
C ARG A 39 15.14 -14.06 8.60
N LYS A 40 14.05 -13.59 9.21
CA LYS A 40 13.32 -12.44 8.69
C LYS A 40 14.38 -11.35 8.62
N ASN A 41 14.74 -10.94 7.41
CA ASN A 41 15.70 -9.86 7.17
C ASN A 41 15.09 -8.56 7.68
N LYS A 42 15.07 -8.40 9.01
CA LYS A 42 14.76 -7.14 9.66
C LYS A 42 16.05 -6.34 9.65
N ASN A 43 16.32 -5.68 8.53
CA ASN A 43 17.50 -4.83 8.36
C ASN A 43 17.41 -3.58 9.25
N PHE A 44 16.20 -3.23 9.73
CA PHE A 44 15.91 -2.06 10.55
C PHE A 44 15.01 -2.42 11.73
N ALA A 45 14.94 -1.52 12.72
CA ALA A 45 14.00 -1.61 13.83
C ALA A 45 12.56 -1.62 13.30
N SER A 46 11.71 -2.49 13.87
CA SER A 46 10.28 -2.46 13.56
C SER A 46 9.61 -1.32 14.33
N GLY A 47 8.96 -0.40 13.60
CA GLY A 47 8.06 0.60 14.19
C GLY A 47 6.78 -0.02 14.78
N GLY A 48 5.90 0.83 15.28
CA GLY A 48 4.53 0.41 15.63
C GLY A 48 3.73 -0.07 14.41
N SER A 49 2.57 -0.65 14.68
CA SER A 49 1.68 -1.21 13.65
C SER A 49 0.30 -0.55 13.76
N ILE A 50 -0.33 -0.30 12.61
CA ILE A 50 -1.72 0.16 12.52
C ILE A 50 -2.65 -0.75 13.32
N PHE A 51 -2.46 -2.07 13.24
CA PHE A 51 -3.33 -3.05 13.91
C PHE A 51 -3.03 -3.23 15.40
N GLY A 52 -1.90 -2.73 15.90
CA GLY A 52 -1.47 -2.96 17.29
C GLY A 52 -1.26 -4.45 17.63
N LYS A 53 -1.19 -4.75 18.93
CA LYS A 53 -1.12 -6.14 19.44
C LYS A 53 -2.54 -6.69 19.55
N GLY A 54 -2.72 -7.97 19.29
CA GLY A 54 -3.98 -8.66 19.55
C GLY A 54 -5.04 -8.58 18.45
N VAL A 55 -4.69 -8.04 17.29
CA VAL A 55 -5.55 -8.04 16.10
C VAL A 55 -5.02 -9.08 15.11
N LYS A 56 -5.89 -10.00 14.70
CA LYS A 56 -5.66 -10.88 13.56
C LYS A 56 -6.17 -10.18 12.31
N PHE A 57 -5.35 -10.19 11.26
CA PHE A 57 -5.70 -9.65 9.95
C PHE A 57 -5.34 -10.70 8.91
N ALA A 58 -6.31 -11.07 8.08
CA ALA A 58 -6.13 -11.98 6.97
C ALA A 58 -6.82 -11.41 5.74
N MET A 59 -6.25 -11.71 4.57
CA MET A 59 -6.86 -11.43 3.28
C MET A 59 -6.99 -12.73 2.52
N LYS A 60 -8.19 -13.01 2.01
CA LYS A 60 -8.49 -14.18 1.19
C LYS A 60 -9.44 -13.76 0.07
N ASP A 61 -9.09 -14.08 -1.17
CA ASP A 61 -9.88 -13.77 -2.36
C ASP A 61 -10.24 -12.27 -2.43
N GLY A 62 -9.25 -11.40 -2.19
CA GLY A 62 -9.42 -9.95 -2.12
C GLY A 62 -10.22 -9.43 -0.92
N ARG A 63 -10.78 -10.28 -0.05
CA ARG A 63 -11.58 -9.86 1.11
C ARG A 63 -10.78 -9.91 2.41
N VAL A 64 -10.90 -8.86 3.20
CA VAL A 64 -10.32 -8.75 4.53
C VAL A 64 -11.21 -9.46 5.56
N ALA A 65 -10.60 -10.28 6.39
CA ALA A 65 -11.18 -10.82 7.61
C ALA A 65 -10.31 -10.42 8.81
N THR A 66 -10.94 -9.85 9.83
CA THR A 66 -10.27 -9.48 11.07
C THR A 66 -10.88 -10.19 12.27
N ASP A 67 -10.05 -10.54 13.25
CA ASP A 67 -10.49 -11.13 14.50
C ASP A 67 -9.68 -10.55 15.67
N ILE A 68 -10.26 -10.56 16.86
CA ILE A 68 -9.71 -9.90 18.05
C ILE A 68 -9.38 -10.95 19.11
N ILE A 69 -8.16 -10.90 19.65
CA ILE A 69 -7.82 -11.63 20.87
C ILE A 69 -7.87 -10.69 22.09
N SER A 70 -8.02 -11.26 23.28
CA SER A 70 -8.30 -10.51 24.52
C SER A 70 -7.34 -9.36 24.82
N VAL A 71 -6.07 -9.48 24.40
CA VAL A 71 -5.02 -8.47 24.61
C VAL A 71 -5.11 -7.25 23.69
N ALA A 72 -6.08 -7.18 22.77
CA ALA A 72 -6.23 -6.06 21.86
C ALA A 72 -6.72 -4.79 22.57
N ASN A 73 -6.04 -3.68 22.33
CA ASN A 73 -6.44 -2.35 22.77
C ASN A 73 -7.68 -1.85 22.00
N GLU A 74 -8.29 -0.77 22.50
CA GLU A 74 -9.51 -0.24 21.90
C GLU A 74 -9.29 0.28 20.47
N ASP A 75 -8.18 0.97 20.21
CA ASP A 75 -7.85 1.45 18.86
C ASP A 75 -7.67 0.31 17.85
N GLY A 76 -6.99 -0.78 18.24
CA GLY A 76 -6.85 -1.97 17.41
C GLY A 76 -8.21 -2.60 17.10
N ARG A 77 -9.13 -2.63 18.06
CA ARG A 77 -10.52 -3.10 17.86
C ARG A 77 -11.28 -2.22 16.88
N ARG A 78 -11.17 -0.89 17.00
CA ARG A 78 -11.79 0.06 16.06
C ARG A 78 -11.27 -0.15 14.63
N ILE A 79 -9.94 -0.21 14.47
CA ILE A 79 -9.27 -0.41 13.17
C ILE A 79 -9.66 -1.76 12.54
N ALA A 80 -9.69 -2.82 13.33
CA ALA A 80 -10.13 -4.13 12.87
C ALA A 80 -11.57 -4.08 12.34
N ALA A 81 -12.49 -3.49 13.10
CA ALA A 81 -13.90 -3.40 12.71
C ALA A 81 -14.09 -2.64 11.38
N ILE A 82 -13.35 -1.54 11.18
CA ILE A 82 -13.40 -0.74 9.95
C ILE A 82 -12.94 -1.56 8.75
N LEU A 83 -11.83 -2.28 8.87
CA LEU A 83 -11.26 -3.05 7.77
C LEU A 83 -11.95 -4.39 7.55
N ASN A 84 -12.68 -4.92 8.54
CA ASN A 84 -13.39 -6.18 8.41
C ASN A 84 -14.37 -6.15 7.23
N ASN A 85 -14.38 -7.20 6.42
CA ASN A 85 -15.19 -7.33 5.19
C ASN A 85 -14.90 -6.32 4.08
N ALA A 86 -13.87 -5.46 4.22
CA ALA A 86 -13.42 -4.62 3.12
C ALA A 86 -12.81 -5.48 2.00
N HIS A 87 -12.92 -5.04 0.76
CA HIS A 87 -12.22 -5.65 -0.38
C HIS A 87 -10.97 -4.85 -0.69
N TYR A 88 -9.83 -5.52 -0.68
CA TYR A 88 -8.56 -4.96 -1.08
C TYR A 88 -8.45 -4.89 -2.60
N LEU A 89 -7.92 -3.78 -3.12
CA LEU A 89 -7.58 -3.65 -4.52
C LEU A 89 -6.20 -4.28 -4.76
N GLU A 90 -6.22 -5.58 -5.12
CA GLU A 90 -5.00 -6.33 -5.42
C GLU A 90 -4.17 -5.66 -6.53
N ASN A 91 -2.86 -5.66 -6.34
CA ASN A 91 -1.86 -5.07 -7.26
C ASN A 91 -2.04 -3.56 -7.56
N LEU A 92 -2.88 -2.85 -6.80
CA LEU A 92 -3.06 -1.41 -6.90
C LEU A 92 -2.72 -0.77 -5.57
N HIS A 93 -1.43 -0.58 -5.34
CA HIS A 93 -0.90 0.24 -4.26
C HIS A 93 0.24 1.11 -4.81
N PHE A 94 0.41 2.30 -4.23
CA PHE A 94 1.38 3.27 -4.71
C PHE A 94 2.04 3.96 -3.53
N THR A 95 3.35 4.20 -3.65
CA THR A 95 4.07 5.11 -2.75
C THR A 95 3.88 6.54 -3.24
N ILE A 96 3.13 7.34 -2.49
CA ILE A 96 2.81 8.73 -2.81
C ILE A 96 3.42 9.60 -1.72
N ASP A 97 4.33 10.51 -2.09
CA ASP A 97 5.02 11.41 -1.15
C ASP A 97 5.65 10.69 0.05
N GLY A 98 6.25 9.52 -0.22
CA GLY A 98 6.90 8.67 0.79
C GLY A 98 5.96 7.80 1.62
N VAL A 99 4.66 7.79 1.31
CA VAL A 99 3.64 6.99 2.01
C VAL A 99 3.11 5.88 1.09
N ASP A 100 3.33 4.63 1.48
CA ASP A 100 2.77 3.45 0.81
C ASP A 100 1.27 3.34 1.09
N THR A 101 0.48 3.60 0.05
CA THR A 101 -0.98 3.71 0.14
C THR A 101 -1.65 2.49 -0.46
N HIS A 102 -2.38 1.77 0.38
CA HIS A 102 -3.20 0.61 0.01
C HIS A 102 -4.67 1.00 -0.06
N TYR A 103 -5.36 0.53 -1.10
CA TYR A 103 -6.76 0.89 -1.35
C TYR A 103 -7.70 -0.28 -1.04
N PHE A 104 -8.77 0.04 -0.33
CA PHE A 104 -9.84 -0.87 0.02
C PHE A 104 -11.18 -0.24 -0.33
N ILE A 105 -12.18 -1.07 -0.60
CA ILE A 105 -13.58 -0.65 -0.63
C ILE A 105 -14.38 -1.39 0.42
N LYS A 106 -15.46 -0.78 0.90
CA LYS A 106 -16.44 -1.47 1.73
C LYS A 106 -17.84 -1.18 1.23
N GLN A 107 -18.59 -2.25 1.00
CA GLN A 107 -19.97 -2.18 0.53
C GLN A 107 -20.88 -1.84 1.70
N GLY A 108 -21.89 -0.99 1.44
CA GLY A 108 -22.84 -0.53 2.45
C GLY A 108 -22.53 0.86 3.00
N PRO A 109 -23.29 1.28 4.04
CA PRO A 109 -23.17 2.61 4.65
C PRO A 109 -21.87 2.77 5.43
N SER A 110 -21.30 3.98 5.42
CA SER A 110 -20.11 4.30 6.21
C SER A 110 -20.45 4.66 7.66
N GLU A 111 -21.71 4.98 7.96
CA GLU A 111 -22.18 5.49 9.25
C GLU A 111 -21.84 4.56 10.42
N GLY A 112 -21.92 3.24 10.22
CA GLY A 112 -21.52 2.24 11.21
C GLY A 112 -20.04 2.39 11.60
N ASP A 113 -19.14 2.41 10.62
CA ASP A 113 -17.70 2.54 10.86
C ASP A 113 -17.32 3.95 11.36
N LEU A 114 -18.01 5.00 10.91
CA LEU A 114 -17.83 6.36 11.42
C LEU A 114 -18.25 6.49 12.90
N SER A 115 -19.30 5.78 13.31
CA SER A 115 -19.73 5.75 14.72
C SER A 115 -18.69 5.06 15.63
N ILE A 116 -18.04 4.00 15.14
CA ILE A 116 -16.95 3.30 15.85
C ILE A 116 -15.74 4.23 16.05
N LEU A 117 -15.47 5.09 15.06
CA LEU A 117 -14.42 6.12 15.15
C LEU A 117 -14.81 7.34 16.00
N GLY A 118 -16.11 7.54 16.24
CA GLY A 118 -16.63 8.77 16.83
C GLY A 118 -16.29 10.01 15.98
N LEU A 119 -16.21 9.86 14.66
CA LEU A 119 -15.76 10.90 13.74
C LEU A 119 -16.64 10.94 12.50
N SER A 120 -17.27 12.08 12.21
CA SER A 120 -18.09 12.29 11.01
C SER A 120 -17.33 12.93 9.83
N GLY A 121 -16.20 13.56 10.11
CA GLY A 121 -15.32 14.21 9.12
C GLY A 121 -14.07 14.79 9.79
N GLY A 122 -13.05 15.12 8.99
CA GLY A 122 -11.81 15.73 9.47
C GLY A 122 -10.76 14.70 9.89
N ARG A 123 -9.83 15.09 10.75
CA ARG A 123 -8.68 14.26 11.15
C ARG A 123 -8.63 14.09 12.66
N ARG A 124 -8.31 12.87 13.11
CA ARG A 124 -8.11 12.51 14.53
C ARG A 124 -6.89 11.59 14.64
N THR A 125 -6.07 11.80 15.67
CA THR A 125 -5.01 10.85 16.03
C THR A 125 -5.51 9.97 17.17
N LEU A 126 -5.37 8.65 17.02
CA LEU A 126 -5.69 7.66 18.03
C LEU A 126 -4.57 7.57 19.08
N GLU A 127 -4.83 6.92 20.21
CA GLU A 127 -3.86 6.81 21.31
C GLU A 127 -2.63 6.00 20.92
N ASN A 128 -2.81 5.01 20.03
CA ASN A 128 -1.72 4.25 19.44
C ASN A 128 -0.91 5.01 18.37
N GLY A 129 -1.21 6.28 18.12
CA GLY A 129 -0.51 7.15 17.16
C GLY A 129 -0.97 7.02 15.71
N VAL A 130 -2.03 6.24 15.44
CA VAL A 130 -2.61 6.14 14.09
C VAL A 130 -3.39 7.42 13.78
N ASN A 131 -3.08 8.04 12.65
CA ASN A 131 -3.83 9.18 12.13
C ASN A 131 -5.01 8.68 11.29
N VAL A 132 -6.21 9.05 11.71
CA VAL A 132 -7.47 8.76 11.02
C VAL A 132 -7.93 10.03 10.32
N THR A 133 -8.15 9.96 9.01
CA THR A 133 -8.75 11.06 8.24
C THR A 133 -10.04 10.57 7.58
N VAL A 134 -11.13 11.30 7.79
CA VAL A 134 -12.42 11.05 7.16
C VAL A 134 -12.73 12.19 6.20
N SER A 135 -12.94 11.85 4.94
CA SER A 135 -13.41 12.79 3.92
C SER A 135 -14.71 12.29 3.30
N GLN A 136 -15.63 13.22 3.02
CA GLN A 136 -16.93 12.90 2.46
C GLN A 136 -17.18 13.81 1.27
N ILE A 137 -17.50 13.20 0.13
CA ILE A 137 -17.70 13.90 -1.13
C ILE A 137 -19.08 13.53 -1.65
N ASN A 138 -19.92 14.54 -1.87
CA ASN A 138 -21.20 14.38 -2.55
C ASN A 138 -21.03 14.73 -4.02
N THR A 139 -21.40 13.81 -4.90
CA THR A 139 -21.34 14.01 -6.35
C THR A 139 -22.69 13.64 -6.97
N VAL A 140 -23.10 14.38 -8.00
CA VAL A 140 -24.26 14.03 -8.81
C VAL A 140 -23.80 13.19 -10.00
N LEU A 141 -24.16 11.92 -10.02
CA LEU A 141 -23.86 10.98 -11.11
C LEU A 141 -25.16 10.55 -11.75
N SER A 142 -25.30 10.81 -13.05
CA SER A 142 -26.52 10.46 -13.82
C SER A 142 -27.82 10.96 -13.17
N GLY A 143 -27.79 12.18 -12.62
CA GLY A 143 -28.95 12.80 -11.95
C GLY A 143 -29.25 12.26 -10.53
N ARG A 144 -28.46 11.32 -10.00
CA ARG A 144 -28.57 10.82 -8.63
C ARG A 144 -27.43 11.34 -7.77
N THR A 145 -27.76 11.87 -6.59
CA THR A 145 -26.76 12.24 -5.60
C THR A 145 -26.17 10.98 -4.97
N ARG A 146 -24.85 10.86 -5.03
CA ARG A 146 -24.08 9.76 -4.43
C ARG A 146 -23.06 10.35 -3.46
N ARG A 147 -22.98 9.77 -2.26
CA ARG A 147 -22.00 10.13 -1.24
C ARG A 147 -20.87 9.12 -1.22
N TYR A 148 -19.66 9.57 -1.49
CA TYR A 148 -18.43 8.84 -1.23
C TYR A 148 -17.91 9.22 0.15
N THR A 149 -17.46 8.22 0.91
CA THR A 149 -16.72 8.44 2.16
C THR A 149 -15.39 7.74 2.03
N ASP A 150 -14.29 8.44 2.30
CA ASP A 150 -12.96 7.84 2.42
C ASP A 150 -12.53 7.88 3.89
N ILE A 151 -12.17 6.73 4.45
CA ILE A 151 -11.54 6.59 5.77
C ILE A 151 -10.08 6.19 5.55
N GLN A 152 -9.16 7.08 5.90
CA GLN A 152 -7.71 6.84 5.81
C GLN A 152 -7.14 6.55 7.18
N LEU A 153 -6.43 5.44 7.31
CA LEU A 153 -5.68 5.03 8.49
C LEU A 153 -4.19 5.09 8.17
N GLN A 154 -3.49 6.08 8.71
CA GLN A 154 -2.07 6.30 8.45
C GLN A 154 -1.23 6.12 9.70
N TYR A 155 -0.14 5.35 9.60
CA TYR A 155 0.89 5.24 10.63
C TYR A 155 2.27 5.21 9.99
N GLY A 156 3.08 6.24 10.25
CA GLY A 156 4.36 6.42 9.57
C GLY A 156 4.19 6.48 8.05
N ALA A 157 4.94 5.63 7.35
CA ALA A 157 4.94 5.52 5.89
C ALA A 157 3.88 4.54 5.33
N LEU A 158 2.93 4.07 6.15
CA LEU A 158 1.83 3.20 5.70
C LEU A 158 0.50 3.94 5.79
N CYS A 159 -0.30 3.89 4.72
CA CYS A 159 -1.67 4.40 4.67
C CYS A 159 -2.63 3.34 4.13
N LEU A 160 -3.72 3.08 4.84
CA LEU A 160 -4.82 2.23 4.40
C LEU A 160 -6.03 3.11 4.13
N ASN A 161 -6.44 3.24 2.86
CA ASN A 161 -7.58 4.03 2.45
C ASN A 161 -8.79 3.13 2.15
N THR A 162 -9.87 3.26 2.92
CA THR A 162 -11.12 2.53 2.69
C THR A 162 -12.18 3.47 2.13
N ARG A 163 -12.66 3.19 0.91
CA ARG A 163 -13.70 3.96 0.24
C ARG A 163 -15.06 3.28 0.32
N TYR A 164 -16.08 4.06 0.66
CA TYR A 164 -17.49 3.66 0.72
C TYR A 164 -18.28 4.32 -0.39
N GLY A 165 -19.42 3.72 -0.73
CA GLY A 165 -20.30 4.24 -1.77
C GLY A 165 -19.76 4.04 -3.17
N THR A 166 -18.82 3.11 -3.41
CA THR A 166 -18.24 2.78 -4.71
C THR A 166 -18.33 1.27 -4.99
N THR A 167 -18.27 0.86 -6.25
CA THR A 167 -18.01 -0.54 -6.61
C THR A 167 -16.51 -0.80 -6.73
N LEU A 168 -16.12 -2.07 -6.81
CA LEU A 168 -14.72 -2.47 -6.98
C LEU A 168 -14.16 -1.96 -8.30
N ASP A 169 -14.91 -2.10 -9.38
CA ASP A 169 -14.47 -1.69 -10.72
C ASP A 169 -14.41 -0.16 -10.85
N GLU A 170 -15.38 0.55 -10.26
CA GLU A 170 -15.35 2.02 -10.19
C GLU A 170 -14.11 2.51 -9.45
N GLU A 171 -13.77 1.90 -8.31
CA GLU A 171 -12.61 2.32 -7.52
C GLU A 171 -11.29 1.96 -8.20
N LYS A 172 -11.21 0.78 -8.82
CA LYS A 172 -10.05 0.38 -9.63
C LYS A 172 -9.80 1.39 -10.75
N ALA A 173 -10.83 1.74 -11.50
CA ALA A 173 -10.74 2.74 -12.58
C ALA A 173 -10.28 4.11 -12.03
N ARG A 174 -10.86 4.55 -10.90
CA ARG A 174 -10.50 5.82 -10.25
C ARG A 174 -9.04 5.84 -9.79
N VAL A 175 -8.58 4.78 -9.14
CA VAL A 175 -7.19 4.68 -8.63
C VAL A 175 -6.18 4.63 -9.77
N LEU A 176 -6.49 3.90 -10.86
CA LEU A 176 -5.66 3.87 -12.07
C LEU A 176 -5.59 5.24 -12.75
N GLU A 177 -6.71 5.94 -12.88
CA GLU A 177 -6.72 7.28 -13.47
C GLU A 177 -5.91 8.28 -12.63
N LEU A 178 -6.03 8.21 -11.30
CA LEU A 178 -5.19 9.01 -10.40
C LEU A 178 -3.70 8.69 -10.55
N ALA A 179 -3.35 7.41 -10.69
CA ALA A 179 -1.97 7.00 -10.94
C ALA A 179 -1.46 7.51 -12.29
N ARG A 180 -2.28 7.45 -13.34
CA ARG A 180 -1.96 8.00 -14.66
C ARG A 180 -1.73 9.51 -14.60
N GLN A 181 -2.63 10.26 -13.96
CA GLN A 181 -2.50 11.71 -13.80
C GLN A 181 -1.21 12.09 -13.08
N ARG A 182 -0.85 11.35 -12.01
CA ARG A 182 0.43 11.55 -11.30
C ARG A 182 1.62 11.25 -12.21
N ALA A 183 1.61 10.10 -12.90
CA ALA A 183 2.70 9.70 -13.79
C ALA A 183 2.93 10.71 -14.92
N VAL A 184 1.86 11.15 -15.59
CA VAL A 184 1.92 12.15 -16.67
C VAL A 184 2.40 13.50 -16.14
N THR A 185 1.90 13.94 -15.00
CA THR A 185 2.33 15.22 -14.39
C THR A 185 3.81 15.19 -14.00
N GLN A 186 4.29 14.08 -13.42
CA GLN A 186 5.71 13.93 -13.10
C GLN A 186 6.59 13.84 -14.35
N ALA A 187 6.12 13.17 -15.41
CA ALA A 187 6.84 13.10 -16.69
C ALA A 187 7.02 14.49 -17.30
N TRP A 188 5.95 15.29 -17.35
CA TRP A 188 6.02 16.68 -17.83
C TRP A 188 6.95 17.54 -16.98
N SER A 189 6.88 17.42 -15.64
CA SER A 189 7.77 18.17 -14.74
C SER A 189 9.24 17.81 -14.94
N ARG A 190 9.56 16.53 -15.15
CA ARG A 190 10.93 16.09 -15.46
C ARG A 190 11.40 16.61 -16.81
N GLU A 191 10.55 16.56 -17.82
CA GLU A 191 10.90 17.05 -19.17
C GLU A 191 11.14 18.56 -19.17
N GLN A 192 10.29 19.32 -18.48
CA GLN A 192 10.48 20.75 -18.29
C GLN A 192 11.80 21.05 -17.56
N GLN A 193 12.14 20.26 -16.54
CA GLN A 193 13.39 20.42 -15.80
C GLN A 193 14.62 20.12 -16.67
N ARG A 194 14.60 19.04 -17.48
CA ARG A 194 15.67 18.73 -18.44
C ARG A 194 15.96 19.88 -19.39
N LEU A 195 14.92 20.49 -19.94
CA LEU A 195 15.08 21.65 -20.82
C LEU A 195 15.68 22.86 -20.11
N ARG A 196 15.35 23.08 -18.82
CA ARG A 196 15.96 24.14 -18.02
C ARG A 196 17.45 23.88 -17.75
N ASP A 197 17.80 22.62 -17.56
CA ASP A 197 19.18 22.18 -17.30
C ASP A 197 20.03 22.10 -18.58
N GLY A 198 19.42 22.35 -19.75
CA GLY A 198 20.08 22.29 -21.06
C GLY A 198 20.33 20.86 -21.57
N GLU A 199 19.71 19.86 -20.95
CA GLU A 199 19.79 18.47 -21.36
C GLU A 199 18.94 18.20 -22.61
N GLU A 200 19.27 17.13 -23.34
CA GLU A 200 18.39 16.64 -24.40
C GLU A 200 17.09 16.10 -23.80
N GLY A 201 15.96 16.60 -24.32
CA GLY A 201 14.64 16.11 -23.97
C GLY A 201 14.45 14.64 -24.38
N ILE A 202 13.44 13.99 -23.80
CA ILE A 202 13.02 12.63 -24.23
C ILE A 202 12.65 12.61 -25.72
N ARG A 203 12.24 13.76 -26.26
CA ARG A 203 11.90 13.97 -27.67
C ARG A 203 12.61 15.20 -28.21
N SER A 204 12.83 15.22 -29.52
CA SER A 204 13.29 16.41 -30.25
C SER A 204 12.17 17.46 -30.32
N TRP A 205 12.18 18.41 -29.39
CA TRP A 205 11.30 19.57 -29.41
C TRP A 205 11.81 20.66 -30.35
N THR A 206 10.91 21.26 -31.11
CA THR A 206 11.20 22.51 -31.85
C THR A 206 11.39 23.68 -30.88
N GLU A 207 12.01 24.77 -31.32
CA GLU A 207 12.28 25.92 -30.44
C GLU A 207 10.97 26.53 -29.88
N GLY A 208 9.90 26.59 -30.67
CA GLY A 208 8.59 27.03 -30.21
C GLY A 208 7.99 26.13 -29.13
N GLU A 209 8.08 24.80 -29.32
CA GLU A 209 7.61 23.82 -28.33
C GLU A 209 8.44 23.86 -27.04
N LYS A 210 9.76 24.07 -27.14
CA LYS A 210 10.63 24.27 -25.97
C LYS A 210 10.19 25.48 -25.14
N GLN A 211 9.98 26.63 -25.79
CA GLN A 211 9.50 27.84 -25.10
C GLN A 211 8.13 27.62 -24.46
N GLN A 212 7.23 26.92 -25.15
CA GLN A 212 5.93 26.57 -24.59
C GLN A 212 6.08 25.69 -23.34
N LEU A 213 6.87 24.61 -23.42
CA LEU A 213 7.10 23.71 -22.30
C LEU A 213 7.73 24.42 -21.09
N LEU A 214 8.70 25.32 -21.31
CA LEU A 214 9.32 26.11 -20.24
C LEU A 214 8.32 27.04 -19.55
N ASN A 215 7.41 27.65 -20.31
CA ASN A 215 6.44 28.63 -19.80
C ASN A 215 5.20 28.00 -19.15
N THR A 216 4.63 26.95 -19.75
CA THR A 216 3.35 26.36 -19.31
C THR A 216 3.51 25.00 -18.64
N GLY A 217 4.66 24.35 -18.77
CA GLY A 217 4.92 22.99 -18.29
C GLY A 217 4.34 21.89 -19.18
N ARG A 218 3.70 22.22 -20.32
CA ARG A 218 3.15 21.26 -21.29
C ARG A 218 3.19 21.81 -22.71
N VAL A 219 3.27 20.93 -23.70
CA VAL A 219 3.17 21.31 -25.12
C VAL A 219 1.77 20.97 -25.63
N GLN A 220 1.11 21.91 -26.29
CA GLN A 220 -0.24 21.70 -26.82
C GLN A 220 -0.21 20.64 -27.93
N GLY A 221 -1.17 19.71 -27.92
CA GLY A 221 -1.24 18.61 -28.88
C GLY A 221 -0.44 17.36 -28.48
N TYR A 222 0.32 17.42 -27.38
CA TYR A 222 1.06 16.29 -26.84
C TYR A 222 0.45 15.78 -25.53
N ASP A 223 0.46 14.46 -25.36
CA ASP A 223 0.05 13.80 -24.13
C ASP A 223 1.02 12.65 -23.77
N GLY A 224 0.97 12.21 -22.51
CA GLY A 224 1.78 11.12 -21.99
C GLY A 224 1.07 9.78 -22.10
N TYR A 225 1.76 8.79 -22.66
CA TYR A 225 1.29 7.41 -22.80
C TYR A 225 2.20 6.44 -22.08
N PHE A 226 1.63 5.34 -21.59
CA PHE A 226 2.41 4.25 -21.01
C PHE A 226 3.10 3.44 -22.12
N VAL A 227 4.38 3.13 -21.91
CA VAL A 227 5.17 2.31 -22.85
C VAL A 227 4.93 0.81 -22.63
N ILE A 228 4.65 0.42 -21.38
CA ILE A 228 4.38 -0.97 -21.01
C ILE A 228 2.91 -1.03 -20.55
N SER A 229 2.17 -1.96 -21.14
CA SER A 229 0.76 -2.26 -20.81
C SER A 229 0.66 -3.46 -19.88
#